data_AF-A0A2Z6NUI0-F1
#
_entry.id   AF-A0A2Z6NUI0-F1
#
_cell.length_a   1.000
_cell.length_b   1.000
_cell.length_c   1.000
_cell.angle_alpha   90.00
_cell.angle_beta   90.00
_cell.angle_gamma   90.00
#
_symmetry.space_group_name_H-M   'P 1'
#
loop_
_entity.id
_entity.type
_entity.pdbx_description
1 polymer ?
#
loop_
_entity_poly.entity_id
_entity_poly.type
_entity_poly.pdbx_seq_one_letter_code
_entity_poly.pdbx_strand_id
1 'polypeptide(L)'
;MSTDNLAQLLRTCFIKQNISPTTRMVRWNAQGGNRMILNVDGSSIGNPGVSDFGGLIRNSDGGWIHGFAENIGISNILHAELLTMYHGLVLAWELDIKDLWFYSDSKNVIKLLSDHVNE
;
A
#
# COMPACT_ATOMS: atom_id res chain seq x y z
N MET A 1 10.00 -21.64 -11.72
CA MET A 1 11.10 -21.14 -10.88
C MET A 1 11.39 -22.19 -9.81
N SER A 2 12.64 -22.65 -9.67
CA SER A 2 13.02 -23.54 -8.55
C SER A 2 12.92 -22.77 -7.23
N THR A 3 12.51 -23.45 -6.16
CA THR A 3 12.49 -22.93 -4.77
C THR A 3 13.84 -22.35 -4.34
N ASP A 4 14.93 -22.85 -4.93
CA ASP A 4 16.30 -22.38 -4.68
C ASP A 4 16.52 -20.93 -5.13
N ASN A 5 15.84 -20.50 -6.20
CA ASN A 5 15.96 -19.14 -6.73
C ASN A 5 15.28 -18.11 -5.80
N LEU A 6 14.12 -18.48 -5.23
CA LEU A 6 13.42 -17.63 -4.28
C LEU A 6 14.21 -17.49 -2.97
N ALA A 7 14.79 -18.57 -2.46
CA ALA A 7 15.62 -18.53 -1.27
C ALA A 7 16.88 -17.67 -1.46
N GLN A 8 17.52 -17.74 -2.64
CA GLN A 8 18.66 -16.90 -3.01
C GLN A 8 18.27 -15.42 -3.12
N LEU A 9 17.12 -15.13 -3.72
CA LEU A 9 16.58 -13.78 -3.85
C LEU A 9 16.31 -13.16 -2.46
N LEU A 10 15.63 -13.91 -1.57
CA LEU A 10 15.34 -13.46 -0.21
C LEU A 10 16.64 -13.18 0.58
N ARG A 11 17.66 -14.04 0.47
CA ARG A 11 18.95 -13.79 1.12
C ARG A 11 19.61 -12.50 0.62
N THR A 12 19.52 -12.23 -0.67
CA THR A 12 20.12 -11.04 -1.29
C THR A 12 19.40 -9.75 -0.90
N CYS A 13 18.07 -9.78 -0.80
CA CYS A 13 17.26 -8.62 -0.42
C CYS A 13 17.30 -8.31 1.09
N PHE A 14 17.44 -9.32 1.96
CA PHE A 14 17.25 -9.16 3.41
C PHE A 14 18.51 -9.37 4.26
N ILE A 15 19.59 -9.94 3.74
CA ILE A 15 20.87 -10.04 4.47
C ILE A 15 21.73 -8.83 4.13
N LYS A 16 21.67 -7.80 4.97
CA LYS A 16 22.63 -6.68 4.94
C LYS A 16 23.97 -7.09 5.55
N GLN A 17 25.06 -6.58 4.98
CA GLN A 17 26.39 -6.58 5.59
C GLN A 17 26.35 -5.91 6.99
N ASN A 18 27.23 -6.35 7.90
CA ASN A 18 27.41 -5.88 9.28
C ASN A 18 27.81 -4.39 9.37
N ILE A 19 26.91 -3.50 8.98
CA ILE A 19 26.92 -2.11 9.42
C ILE A 19 26.14 -2.13 10.72
N SER A 20 26.79 -1.82 11.85
CA SER A 20 26.10 -1.61 13.13
C SER A 20 24.97 -0.61 12.90
N PRO A 21 23.69 -1.03 12.84
CA PRO A 21 22.62 -0.13 12.48
C PRO A 21 22.48 0.84 13.64
N THR A 22 22.55 2.14 13.37
CA THR A 22 21.96 3.11 14.29
C THR A 22 20.50 2.70 14.49
N THR A 23 20.15 2.25 15.70
CA THR A 23 18.79 1.84 16.02
C THR A 23 17.87 3.03 15.84
N ARG A 24 17.19 3.09 14.69
CA ARG A 24 16.13 4.07 14.43
C ARG A 24 14.84 3.51 15.01
N MET A 25 14.30 4.19 16.01
CA MET A 25 12.93 3.92 16.45
C MET A 25 12.00 4.26 15.27
N VAL A 26 11.41 3.25 14.66
CA VAL A 26 10.33 3.41 13.68
C VAL A 26 9.03 3.25 14.45
N ARG A 27 8.25 4.32 14.52
CA ARG A 27 6.91 4.31 15.11
C ARG A 27 5.90 4.65 14.05
N TRP A 28 4.70 4.10 14.22
CA TRP A 28 3.53 4.59 13.53
C TRP A 28 3.38 6.09 13.74
N ASN A 29 3.10 6.81 12.65
CA ASN A 29 2.93 8.26 12.69
C ASN A 29 1.58 8.64 12.11
N ALA A 30 0.56 8.68 12.96
CA ALA A 30 -0.75 9.24 12.62
C ALA A 30 -0.78 10.79 12.62
N GLN A 31 0.40 11.43 12.63
CA GLN A 31 0.57 12.89 12.74
C GLN A 31 -0.14 13.52 13.95
N GLY A 32 -0.37 12.74 15.02
CA GLY A 32 -1.09 13.19 16.21
C GLY A 32 -2.59 13.39 16.00
N GLY A 33 -3.14 12.98 14.85
CA GLY A 33 -4.57 13.04 14.59
C GLY A 33 -5.32 11.83 15.16
N ASN A 34 -6.63 11.98 15.37
CA ASN A 34 -7.53 10.91 15.83
C ASN A 34 -8.26 10.22 14.66
N ARG A 35 -7.69 10.29 13.46
CA ARG A 35 -8.30 9.79 12.22
C ARG A 35 -7.92 8.34 11.96
N MET A 36 -8.78 7.66 11.21
CA MET A 36 -8.45 6.40 10.59
C MET A 36 -7.44 6.61 9.46
N ILE A 37 -6.65 5.59 9.17
CA ILE A 37 -5.59 5.65 8.17
C ILE A 37 -5.73 4.47 7.23
N LEU A 38 -5.94 4.78 5.95
CA LEU A 38 -5.98 3.82 4.86
C LEU A 38 -4.61 3.79 4.18
N ASN A 39 -3.90 2.67 4.30
CA ASN A 39 -2.70 2.38 3.52
C ASN A 39 -3.07 1.46 2.37
N VAL A 40 -2.62 1.79 1.16
CA VAL A 40 -2.87 1.01 -0.05
C VAL A 40 -1.57 0.76 -0.81
N ASP A 41 -1.52 -0.35 -1.52
CA ASP A 41 -0.45 -0.72 -2.45
C ASP A 41 -1.00 -1.62 -3.56
N GLY A 42 -0.62 -1.34 -4.80
CA GLY A 42 -0.94 -2.13 -5.98
C GLY A 42 0.33 -2.76 -6.56
N SER A 43 0.25 -4.00 -7.05
CA SER A 43 1.41 -4.70 -7.61
C SER A 43 1.12 -5.21 -9.02
N SER A 44 2.17 -5.25 -9.85
CA SER A 44 2.09 -5.80 -11.20
C SER A 44 3.43 -6.37 -11.65
N ILE A 45 3.44 -7.62 -12.09
CA ILE A 45 4.60 -8.30 -12.69
C ILE A 45 4.51 -8.19 -14.21
N GLY A 46 5.01 -7.06 -14.75
CA GLY A 46 4.94 -6.71 -16.17
C GLY A 46 4.09 -5.47 -16.44
N ASN A 47 3.99 -5.08 -17.72
CA ASN A 47 3.17 -3.94 -18.16
C ASN A 47 2.67 -4.13 -19.62
N PRO A 48 1.51 -4.79 -19.83
CA PRO A 48 0.67 -5.42 -18.81
C PRO A 48 1.27 -6.74 -18.29
N GLY A 49 0.82 -7.18 -17.12
CA GLY A 49 1.31 -8.35 -16.41
C GLY A 49 0.34 -8.86 -15.37
N VAL A 50 0.70 -9.91 -14.62
CA VAL A 50 -0.13 -10.39 -13.50
C VAL A 50 -0.15 -9.30 -12.43
N SER A 51 -1.34 -8.85 -12.06
CA SER A 51 -1.53 -7.74 -11.14
C SER A 51 -2.49 -8.10 -10.01
N ASP A 52 -2.21 -7.54 -8.84
CA ASP A 52 -3.02 -7.66 -7.64
C ASP A 52 -2.96 -6.34 -6.87
N PHE A 53 -3.77 -6.24 -5.83
CA PHE A 53 -3.76 -5.10 -4.95
C PHE A 53 -4.12 -5.47 -3.52
N GLY A 54 -3.78 -4.58 -2.58
CA GLY A 54 -4.27 -4.70 -1.22
C GLY A 54 -4.09 -3.43 -0.41
N GLY A 55 -4.77 -3.41 0.72
CA GLY A 55 -4.69 -2.29 1.63
C GLY A 55 -5.24 -2.65 3.00
N LEU A 56 -5.12 -1.70 3.91
CA LEU A 56 -5.59 -1.85 5.26
C LEU A 56 -5.99 -0.51 5.85
N ILE A 57 -6.90 -0.58 6.81
CA ILE A 57 -7.32 0.52 7.64
C ILE A 57 -6.80 0.29 9.06
N ARG A 58 -6.19 1.34 9.63
CA ARG A 58 -5.72 1.40 11.02
C ARG A 58 -6.32 2.59 11.74
N ASN A 59 -6.40 2.53 13.06
CA ASN A 59 -6.67 3.70 13.89
C ASN A 59 -5.40 4.54 14.11
N SER A 60 -5.56 5.67 14.81
CA SER A 60 -4.49 6.61 15.14
C SER A 60 -3.34 5.98 15.96
N ASP A 61 -3.63 4.94 16.74
CA ASP A 61 -2.64 4.21 17.55
C ASP A 61 -1.89 3.14 16.76
N GLY A 62 -2.24 2.96 15.48
CA GLY A 62 -1.69 1.91 14.61
C GLY A 62 -2.37 0.55 14.79
N GLY A 63 -3.44 0.49 15.59
CA GLY A 63 -4.29 -0.68 15.74
C GLY A 63 -4.98 -1.03 14.43
N TRP A 64 -4.95 -2.31 14.08
CA TRP A 64 -5.61 -2.83 12.88
C TRP A 64 -7.13 -2.77 13.03
N ILE A 65 -7.81 -2.30 11.98
CA ILE A 65 -9.28 -2.22 11.90
C ILE A 65 -9.81 -3.19 10.84
N HIS A 66 -9.27 -3.12 9.63
CA HIS A 66 -9.65 -4.01 8.53
C HIS A 66 -8.54 -4.10 7.48
N GLY A 67 -8.54 -5.14 6.64
CA GLY A 67 -7.64 -5.29 5.50
C GLY A 67 -8.33 -5.96 4.31
N PHE A 68 -7.81 -5.72 3.12
CA PHE A 68 -8.32 -6.30 1.88
C PHE A 68 -7.16 -6.63 0.94
N ALA A 69 -7.36 -7.65 0.10
CA ALA A 69 -6.45 -7.99 -0.99
C ALA A 69 -7.23 -8.74 -2.08
N GLU A 70 -6.94 -8.45 -3.34
CA GLU A 70 -7.64 -9.05 -4.48
C GLU A 70 -6.71 -9.15 -5.70
N ASN A 71 -6.94 -10.16 -6.54
CA ASN A 71 -6.25 -10.34 -7.81
C ASN A 71 -7.06 -9.71 -8.96
N ILE A 72 -6.42 -8.90 -9.80
CA ILE A 72 -7.07 -8.21 -10.95
C ILE A 72 -6.91 -9.04 -12.25
N GLY A 73 -6.08 -10.08 -12.24
CA GLY A 73 -5.68 -10.81 -13.42
C GLY A 73 -4.56 -10.10 -14.18
N ILE A 74 -4.73 -9.88 -15.48
CA ILE A 74 -3.72 -9.19 -16.31
C ILE A 74 -4.03 -7.70 -16.38
N SER A 75 -3.14 -6.89 -15.83
CA SER A 75 -3.31 -5.44 -15.82
C SER A 75 -1.98 -4.68 -15.83
N ASN A 76 -2.00 -3.38 -15.50
CA ASN A 76 -0.80 -2.57 -15.34
C ASN A 76 -0.75 -1.95 -13.94
N ILE A 77 0.44 -1.48 -13.55
CA ILE A 77 0.69 -0.94 -12.22
C ILE A 77 -0.21 0.26 -11.87
N LEU A 78 -0.48 1.15 -12.82
CA LEU A 78 -1.32 2.33 -12.54
C LEU A 78 -2.77 1.91 -12.28
N HIS A 79 -3.29 0.95 -13.04
CA HIS A 79 -4.63 0.42 -12.80
C HIS A 79 -4.72 -0.31 -11.45
N ALA A 80 -3.72 -1.10 -11.08
CA ALA A 80 -3.68 -1.78 -9.78
C ALA A 80 -3.72 -0.78 -8.62
N GLU A 81 -2.87 0.24 -8.65
CA GLU A 81 -2.78 1.27 -7.62
C GLU A 81 -4.08 2.09 -7.49
N LEU A 82 -4.69 2.47 -8.60
CA LEU A 82 -5.98 3.18 -8.60
C LEU A 82 -7.13 2.30 -8.10
N LEU A 83 -7.15 1.01 -8.48
CA LEU A 83 -8.18 0.08 -8.03
C LEU A 83 -8.05 -0.18 -6.53
N THR A 84 -6.83 -0.32 -6.02
CA THR A 84 -6.56 -0.45 -4.59
C THR A 84 -7.17 0.70 -3.79
N MET A 85 -6.95 1.93 -4.25
CA MET A 85 -7.53 3.12 -3.62
C MET A 85 -9.06 3.06 -3.65
N TYR A 86 -9.66 2.77 -4.82
CA TYR A 86 -11.10 2.70 -4.96
C TYR A 86 -11.72 1.71 -3.96
N HIS A 87 -11.19 0.48 -3.90
CA HIS A 87 -11.66 -0.53 -2.95
C HIS A 87 -11.45 -0.11 -1.50
N GLY A 88 -10.31 0.51 -1.17
CA GLY A 88 -10.04 1.02 0.17
C GLY A 88 -11.04 2.10 0.61
N LEU A 89 -11.42 3.01 -0.29
CA LEU A 89 -12.42 4.05 -0.01
C LEU A 89 -13.84 3.49 0.10
N VAL A 90 -14.21 2.51 -0.74
CA VAL A 90 -15.49 1.79 -0.62
C VAL A 90 -15.57 1.07 0.72
N LEU A 91 -14.53 0.35 1.11
CA LEU A 91 -14.45 -0.33 2.40
C LEU A 91 -14.58 0.66 3.57
N ALA A 92 -13.87 1.80 3.51
CA ALA A 92 -14.00 2.83 4.54
C ALA A 92 -15.44 3.37 4.64
N TRP A 93 -16.10 3.56 3.49
CA TRP A 93 -17.49 4.00 3.45
C TRP A 93 -18.45 2.99 4.08
N GLU A 94 -18.30 1.71 3.76
CA GLU A 94 -19.09 0.60 4.32
C GLU A 94 -18.91 0.43 5.84
N LEU A 95 -17.71 0.76 6.35
CA LEU A 95 -17.39 0.77 7.78
C LEU A 95 -17.84 2.07 8.49
N ASP A 96 -18.56 2.95 7.81
CA ASP A 96 -18.98 4.28 8.29
C ASP A 96 -17.81 5.20 8.72
N ILE A 97 -16.64 5.02 8.10
CA ILE A 97 -15.46 5.84 8.33
C ILE A 97 -15.48 7.03 7.36
N LYS A 98 -15.86 8.20 7.86
CA LYS A 98 -15.99 9.43 7.04
C LYS A 98 -14.79 10.36 7.09
N ASP A 99 -13.91 10.20 8.10
CA ASP A 99 -12.69 10.99 8.24
C ASP A 99 -11.47 10.05 8.29
N LEU A 100 -10.67 10.07 7.22
CA LEU A 100 -9.49 9.22 7.08
C LEU A 100 -8.32 9.91 6.39
N TRP A 101 -7.11 9.48 6.71
CA TRP A 101 -5.92 9.77 5.92
C TRP A 101 -5.64 8.65 4.92
N PHE A 102 -5.46 9.01 3.66
CA PHE A 102 -5.06 8.09 2.61
C PHE A 102 -3.54 8.16 2.39
N TYR A 103 -2.88 7.00 2.38
CA TYR A 103 -1.47 6.87 2.05
C TYR A 103 -1.28 5.82 0.96
N SER A 104 -0.63 6.24 -0.12
CA SER A 104 -0.10 5.41 -1.20
C SER A 104 1.35 5.83 -1.44
N ASP A 105 2.20 4.89 -1.82
CA ASP A 105 3.57 5.15 -2.30
C ASP A 105 3.63 5.44 -3.81
N SER A 106 2.51 5.27 -4.52
CA SER A 106 2.36 5.63 -5.93
C SER A 106 2.22 7.13 -6.12
N LYS A 107 3.33 7.78 -6.49
CA LYS A 107 3.35 9.21 -6.86
C LYS A 107 2.36 9.54 -7.99
N ASN A 108 2.14 8.60 -8.92
CA ASN A 108 1.20 8.80 -10.02
C ASN A 108 -0.24 8.88 -9.52
N VAL A 109 -0.65 7.99 -8.61
CA VAL A 109 -1.98 8.04 -8.00
C VAL A 109 -2.16 9.31 -7.19
N ILE A 110 -1.20 9.66 -6.32
CA ILE A 110 -1.26 10.90 -5.54
C ILE A 110 -1.40 12.13 -6.45
N LYS A 111 -0.65 12.17 -7.56
CA LYS A 111 -0.73 13.27 -8.52
C LYS A 111 -2.10 13.35 -9.19
N LEU A 112 -2.61 12.24 -9.72
CA LEU A 112 -3.91 12.19 -10.40
C LEU A 112 -5.08 12.65 -9.51
N LEU A 113 -4.96 12.46 -8.20
CA LEU A 113 -5.99 12.85 -7.23
C LEU A 113 -5.82 14.26 -6.68
N SER A 114 -4.58 14.74 -6.64
CA SER A 114 -4.27 16.07 -6.09
C SER A 114 -4.44 17.17 -7.15
N ASP A 115 -4.20 16.83 -8.41
CA ASP A 115 -4.38 17.75 -9.52
C ASP A 115 -5.88 18.05 -9.67
N HIS A 116 -6.25 19.33 -9.64
CA HIS A 116 -7.62 19.74 -9.96
C HIS A 116 -7.93 19.35 -11.40
N VAL A 117 -9.04 18.64 -11.61
CA VAL A 117 -9.61 18.49 -12.95
C VAL A 117 -10.09 19.89 -13.33
N ASN A 118 -9.37 20.55 -14.23
CA ASN A 118 -9.88 21.77 -14.86
C ASN A 118 -11.11 21.34 -15.67
N GLU A 119 -12.29 21.79 -15.25
CA GLU A 119 -13.51 21.74 -16.07
C GLU A 119 -13.40 22.68 -17.28
#